data_AF-A7GXZ7-F1
#
_entry.id   AF-A7GXZ7-F1
#
_cell.length_a   1.000
_cell.length_b   1.000
_cell.length_c   1.000
_cell.angle_alpha   90.00
_cell.angle_beta   90.00
_cell.angle_gamma   90.00
#
_symmetry.space_group_name_H-M   'P 1'
#
loop_
_entity.id
_entity.type
_entity.pdbx_description
1 polymer ?
#
loop_
_entity_poly.entity_id
_entity_poly.type
_entity_poly.pdbx_seq_one_letter_code
_entity_poly.pdbx_strand_id
1 'polypeptide(L)'
;MRVFWLIVLSLVFSFAGEISIATYNVENLFDCKNDGSEYADFRVGSSSWDCAAANEKVSRIKEVILSLDSDIIALEEIENEEILKELAKGTQYKYVLFTAQKGAPIGLGLISKIRPVKSEIFKVPNAKTRNILKVNFELEGKNFSIFVNHFPAYKNGKAEQQKAERTLRAALENEKNAVLLGDFNTPYGSRSLLNDIIRIRSYVDLWGFLEAKERYSHAVYGRKSAIDHVLLSPSFFENGELSYVFESFEVFKPAFMKDENGYVRSQDGVNLYSDHFPLRFKISTQPSGQRSGFFTKIFGFKDEVNAASQEGKNSPAFGSEYKISNIDDIFAKPENSPFFLSRAVVIYKDKNGFILGEDHRGIYVFDPQNDLELGQMMDVLVTKTKIYKDALEVGAYEIKKMYDVVQPDAFMMSASMLKEARDGDVIDKISGELKGGYLHTPYGRIRVYSPKGRIFDNKNIGFERVRIKSYKGQNQLYVE
;
A
#
# COMPACT_ATOMS: atom_id res chain seq x y z
N MET A 1 -60.90 15.16 40.71
CA MET A 1 -60.15 15.50 39.48
C MET A 1 -58.80 14.78 39.54
N ARG A 2 -58.62 13.71 38.77
CA ARG A 2 -57.33 13.02 38.63
C ARG A 2 -56.81 13.34 37.23
N VAL A 3 -55.77 14.17 37.16
CA VAL A 3 -55.08 14.53 35.92
C VAL A 3 -54.19 13.35 35.54
N PHE A 4 -54.54 12.68 34.45
CA PHE A 4 -53.68 11.68 33.81
C PHE A 4 -52.64 12.43 32.95
N TRP A 5 -51.36 12.35 33.34
CA TRP A 5 -50.26 12.77 32.49
C TRP A 5 -50.01 11.69 31.45
N LEU A 6 -50.38 11.96 30.19
CA LEU A 6 -49.94 11.18 29.03
C LEU A 6 -48.48 11.55 28.74
N ILE A 7 -47.55 10.71 29.20
CA ILE A 7 -46.17 10.74 28.76
C ILE A 7 -46.16 10.13 27.34
N VAL A 8 -46.12 10.99 26.33
CA VAL A 8 -45.83 10.56 24.95
C VAL A 8 -44.34 10.28 24.88
N LEU A 9 -43.96 9.00 25.02
CA LEU A 9 -42.61 8.54 24.77
C LEU A 9 -42.37 8.58 23.25
N SER A 10 -41.88 9.71 22.73
CA SER A 10 -41.38 9.80 21.37
C SER A 10 -40.11 8.96 21.26
N LEU A 11 -40.25 7.70 20.85
CA LEU A 11 -39.12 6.86 20.45
C LEU A 11 -38.56 7.44 19.15
N VAL A 12 -37.62 8.39 19.28
CA VAL A 12 -36.79 8.83 18.16
C VAL A 12 -35.79 7.70 17.90
N PHE A 13 -36.15 6.78 17.01
CA PHE A 13 -35.17 5.86 16.44
C PHE A 13 -34.24 6.69 15.55
N SER A 14 -33.04 6.97 16.05
CA SER A 14 -31.98 7.52 15.21
C SER A 14 -31.52 6.41 14.27
N PHE A 15 -32.13 6.31 13.08
CA PHE A 15 -31.59 5.49 12.00
C PHE A 15 -30.26 6.11 11.59
N ALA A 16 -29.23 5.28 11.41
CA ALA A 16 -27.94 5.76 10.96
C ALA A 16 -27.87 5.71 9.44
N GLY A 17 -27.42 6.80 8.82
CA GLY A 17 -27.09 6.85 7.41
C GLY A 17 -25.86 6.00 7.11
N GLU A 18 -26.05 4.93 6.35
CA GLU A 18 -24.99 4.19 5.67
C GLU A 18 -25.04 4.55 4.19
N ILE A 19 -23.89 4.85 3.59
CA ILE A 19 -23.78 5.12 2.16
C ILE A 19 -22.67 4.26 1.53
N SER A 20 -22.88 3.90 0.29
CA SER A 20 -21.96 3.15 -0.55
C SER A 20 -21.21 4.07 -1.51
N ILE A 21 -19.90 3.90 -1.59
CA ILE A 21 -19.01 4.71 -2.42
C ILE A 21 -18.20 3.75 -3.29
N ALA A 22 -17.99 4.10 -4.56
CA ALA A 22 -17.16 3.32 -5.46
C ALA A 22 -16.28 4.19 -6.36
N THR A 23 -15.25 3.55 -6.92
CA THR A 23 -14.36 4.12 -7.94
C THR A 23 -14.18 3.13 -9.08
N TYR A 24 -14.09 3.62 -10.32
CA TYR A 24 -13.97 2.78 -11.49
C TYR A 24 -13.31 3.49 -12.68
N ASN A 25 -12.12 3.02 -13.06
CA ASN A 25 -11.51 3.37 -14.34
C ASN A 25 -12.26 2.64 -15.47
N VAL A 26 -12.90 3.40 -16.36
CA VAL A 26 -13.77 2.83 -17.40
C VAL A 26 -13.04 2.47 -18.70
N GLU A 27 -11.70 2.63 -18.73
CA GLU A 27 -10.84 2.38 -19.88
C GLU A 27 -11.29 3.19 -21.11
N ASN A 28 -10.79 4.42 -21.21
CA ASN A 28 -10.91 5.29 -22.38
C ASN A 28 -12.34 5.38 -22.93
N LEU A 29 -13.26 5.96 -22.16
CA LEU A 29 -14.63 6.17 -22.60
C LEU A 29 -14.75 7.48 -23.39
N PHE A 30 -14.57 7.35 -24.71
CA PHE A 30 -14.79 8.39 -25.71
C PHE A 30 -16.22 8.34 -26.26
N ASP A 31 -16.69 9.44 -26.82
CA ASP A 31 -17.88 9.50 -27.66
C ASP A 31 -17.48 9.25 -29.12
N CYS A 32 -18.36 9.61 -30.06
CA CYS A 32 -18.10 9.43 -31.49
C CYS A 32 -17.94 10.75 -32.26
N LYS A 33 -17.54 11.81 -31.56
CA LYS A 33 -17.20 13.11 -32.14
C LYS A 33 -15.69 13.29 -32.05
N ASN A 34 -15.13 13.90 -33.08
CA ASN A 34 -13.70 14.24 -33.10
C ASN A 34 -13.57 15.70 -32.63
N ASP A 35 -13.15 15.89 -31.38
CA ASP A 35 -12.88 17.20 -30.79
C ASP A 35 -11.40 17.60 -30.91
N GLY A 36 -10.54 16.67 -31.36
CA GLY A 36 -9.13 16.88 -31.66
C GLY A 36 -8.17 16.56 -30.51
N SER A 37 -8.69 16.16 -29.34
CA SER A 37 -7.89 15.72 -28.20
C SER A 37 -7.75 14.20 -28.10
N GLU A 38 -8.49 13.46 -28.92
CA GLU A 38 -8.60 11.99 -28.84
C GLU A 38 -7.26 11.31 -29.11
N TYR A 39 -7.09 10.13 -28.50
CA TYR A 39 -6.06 9.20 -28.92
C TYR A 39 -6.33 8.72 -30.35
N ALA A 40 -5.27 8.36 -31.08
CA ALA A 40 -5.39 7.95 -32.49
C ALA A 40 -6.35 6.78 -32.69
N ASP A 41 -6.41 5.86 -31.72
CA ASP A 41 -7.27 4.68 -31.77
C ASP A 41 -8.74 4.98 -31.42
N PHE A 42 -9.06 6.18 -30.94
CA PHE A 42 -10.42 6.62 -30.55
C PHE A 42 -10.95 7.74 -31.43
N ARG A 43 -10.20 8.15 -32.45
CA ARG A 43 -10.69 9.09 -33.46
C ARG A 43 -11.53 8.34 -34.49
N VAL A 44 -12.74 8.84 -34.74
CA VAL A 44 -13.65 8.24 -35.70
C VAL A 44 -13.03 8.28 -37.10
N GLY A 45 -12.95 7.11 -37.73
CA GLY A 45 -12.39 6.91 -39.06
C GLY A 45 -10.89 6.59 -39.11
N SER A 46 -10.16 6.55 -38.00
CA SER A 46 -8.75 6.10 -37.95
C SER A 46 -8.55 4.70 -37.39
N SER A 47 -9.57 4.11 -36.79
CA SER A 47 -9.55 2.76 -36.20
C SER A 47 -10.92 2.10 -36.36
N SER A 48 -11.17 1.01 -35.63
CA SER A 48 -12.50 0.42 -35.47
C SER A 48 -13.44 1.23 -34.58
N TRP A 49 -13.00 2.37 -34.03
CA TRP A 49 -13.83 3.24 -33.20
C TRP A 49 -14.80 4.06 -34.06
N ASP A 50 -16.09 3.86 -33.85
CA ASP A 50 -17.19 4.58 -34.50
C ASP A 50 -18.36 4.81 -33.51
N CYS A 51 -19.46 5.39 -33.98
CA CYS A 51 -20.63 5.61 -33.12
C CYS A 51 -21.28 4.32 -32.59
N ALA A 52 -21.18 3.20 -33.30
CA ALA A 52 -21.71 1.94 -32.81
C ALA A 52 -20.86 1.42 -31.65
N ALA A 53 -19.53 1.42 -31.80
CA ALA A 53 -18.59 1.02 -30.76
C ALA A 53 -18.68 1.92 -29.51
N ALA A 54 -18.75 3.25 -29.70
CA ALA A 54 -18.90 4.20 -28.60
C ALA A 54 -20.21 3.98 -27.83
N ASN A 55 -21.35 3.84 -28.53
CA ASN A 55 -22.64 3.57 -27.89
C ASN A 55 -22.66 2.22 -27.15
N GLU A 56 -22.03 1.20 -27.73
CA GLU A 56 -21.92 -0.11 -27.11
C GLU A 56 -21.09 -0.06 -25.81
N LYS A 57 -19.93 0.62 -25.82
CA LYS A 57 -19.11 0.85 -24.63
C LYS A 57 -19.89 1.63 -23.56
N VAL A 58 -20.57 2.72 -23.92
CA VAL A 58 -21.42 3.49 -22.99
C VAL A 58 -22.50 2.60 -22.37
N SER A 59 -23.17 1.76 -23.16
CA SER A 59 -24.19 0.83 -22.67
C SER A 59 -23.62 -0.18 -21.66
N ARG A 60 -22.45 -0.74 -21.94
CA ARG A 60 -21.77 -1.70 -21.06
C ARG A 60 -21.30 -1.05 -19.76
N ILE A 61 -20.72 0.14 -19.81
CA ILE A 61 -20.34 0.89 -18.60
C ILE A 61 -21.59 1.26 -17.79
N LYS A 62 -22.70 1.61 -18.45
CA LYS A 62 -23.97 1.86 -17.77
C LYS A 62 -24.54 0.62 -17.08
N GLU A 63 -24.42 -0.57 -17.69
CA GLU A 63 -24.76 -1.85 -17.05
C GLU A 63 -23.94 -2.06 -15.76
N VAL A 64 -22.63 -1.77 -15.78
CA VAL A 64 -21.77 -1.84 -14.59
C VAL A 64 -22.25 -0.86 -13.51
N ILE A 65 -22.48 0.41 -13.88
CA ILE A 65 -22.94 1.45 -12.94
C ILE A 65 -24.26 1.06 -12.28
N LEU A 66 -25.23 0.56 -13.05
CA LEU A 66 -26.53 0.12 -12.52
C LEU A 66 -26.42 -1.12 -11.65
N SER A 67 -25.50 -2.03 -11.97
CA SER A 67 -25.25 -3.24 -11.16
C SER A 67 -24.49 -2.93 -9.86
N LEU A 68 -23.61 -1.93 -9.90
CA LEU A 68 -22.83 -1.47 -8.76
C LEU A 68 -23.73 -0.75 -7.75
N ASP A 69 -24.69 0.03 -8.24
CA ASP A 69 -25.76 0.72 -7.48
C ASP A 69 -25.26 1.54 -6.27
N SER A 70 -24.00 1.97 -6.28
CA SER A 70 -23.43 2.77 -5.19
C SER A 70 -24.07 4.15 -5.11
N ASP A 71 -24.10 4.78 -3.94
CA ASP A 71 -24.65 6.12 -3.76
C ASP A 71 -23.79 7.20 -4.43
N ILE A 72 -22.47 6.99 -4.43
CA ILE A 72 -21.48 7.85 -5.08
C ILE A 72 -20.53 6.97 -5.91
N ILE A 73 -20.30 7.33 -7.17
CA ILE A 73 -19.34 6.65 -8.04
C ILE A 73 -18.39 7.68 -8.64
N ALA A 74 -17.11 7.53 -8.34
CA ALA A 74 -16.01 8.20 -9.00
C ALA A 74 -15.58 7.42 -10.25
N LEU A 75 -15.28 8.13 -11.34
CA LEU A 75 -14.95 7.54 -12.63
C LEU A 75 -13.68 8.18 -13.19
N GLU A 76 -12.78 7.36 -13.70
CA GLU A 76 -11.57 7.77 -14.40
C GLU A 76 -11.69 7.46 -15.90
N GLU A 77 -10.94 8.19 -16.75
CA GLU A 77 -10.89 7.97 -18.20
C GLU A 77 -12.18 8.31 -18.97
N ILE A 78 -12.87 9.36 -18.53
CA ILE A 78 -14.04 9.92 -19.22
C ILE A 78 -13.59 11.05 -20.15
N GLU A 79 -13.93 11.02 -21.44
CA GLU A 79 -13.55 12.08 -22.38
C GLU A 79 -14.15 13.43 -22.00
N ASN A 80 -15.46 13.51 -21.79
CA ASN A 80 -16.18 14.77 -21.59
C ASN A 80 -17.40 14.64 -20.67
N GLU A 81 -17.94 15.79 -20.26
CA GLU A 81 -19.09 15.87 -19.35
C GLU A 81 -20.38 15.29 -19.94
N GLU A 82 -20.56 15.32 -21.27
CA GLU A 82 -21.78 14.85 -21.93
C GLU A 82 -21.90 13.31 -21.87
N ILE A 83 -20.79 12.60 -22.01
CA ILE A 83 -20.75 11.15 -21.76
C ILE A 83 -21.18 10.82 -20.33
N LEU A 84 -20.65 11.58 -19.36
CA LEU A 84 -20.96 11.38 -17.96
C LEU A 84 -22.45 11.62 -17.66
N LYS A 85 -23.06 12.63 -18.32
CA LYS A 85 -24.51 12.87 -18.28
C LYS A 85 -25.29 11.73 -18.91
N GLU A 86 -24.83 11.15 -20.02
CA GLU A 86 -25.52 10.03 -20.66
C GLU A 86 -25.50 8.75 -19.80
N LEU A 87 -24.40 8.52 -19.07
CA LEU A 87 -24.33 7.46 -18.05
C LEU A 87 -25.37 7.68 -16.94
N ALA A 88 -25.52 8.92 -16.46
CA ALA A 88 -26.46 9.27 -15.39
C ALA A 88 -27.93 9.34 -15.86
N LYS A 89 -28.19 9.59 -17.14
CA LYS A 89 -29.53 9.78 -17.69
C LYS A 89 -30.44 8.58 -17.47
N GLY A 90 -31.63 8.81 -16.93
CA GLY A 90 -32.60 7.76 -16.65
C GLY A 90 -32.23 6.87 -15.45
N THR A 91 -31.24 7.26 -14.65
CA THR A 91 -30.81 6.56 -13.43
C THR A 91 -31.17 7.38 -12.18
N GLN A 92 -30.77 6.89 -11.00
CA GLN A 92 -30.92 7.62 -9.73
C GLN A 92 -29.83 8.69 -9.50
N TYR A 93 -28.78 8.72 -10.32
CA TYR A 93 -27.68 9.67 -10.19
C TYR A 93 -28.10 11.05 -10.70
N LYS A 94 -28.32 11.98 -9.77
CA LYS A 94 -28.83 13.34 -10.06
C LYS A 94 -27.74 14.38 -10.20
N TYR A 95 -26.57 14.10 -9.67
CA TYR A 95 -25.46 15.04 -9.61
C TYR A 95 -24.28 14.50 -10.41
N VAL A 96 -23.76 15.32 -11.31
CA VAL A 96 -22.66 15.01 -12.22
C VAL A 96 -21.59 16.08 -12.04
N LEU A 97 -20.35 15.66 -11.81
CA LEU A 97 -19.18 16.54 -11.72
C LEU A 97 -18.10 16.00 -12.65
N PHE A 98 -17.50 16.89 -13.44
CA PHE A 98 -16.45 16.53 -14.39
C PHE A 98 -15.29 17.53 -14.32
N THR A 99 -14.07 17.02 -14.46
CA THR A 99 -12.88 17.86 -14.66
C THR A 99 -11.90 17.22 -15.62
N ALA A 100 -11.36 18.04 -16.52
CA ALA A 100 -10.24 17.70 -17.38
C ALA A 100 -9.28 18.89 -17.48
N GLN A 101 -8.01 18.62 -17.77
CA GLN A 101 -7.10 19.67 -18.19
C GLN A 101 -7.43 20.10 -19.63
N LYS A 102 -7.18 21.37 -19.96
CA LYS A 102 -7.42 21.89 -21.31
C LYS A 102 -6.62 21.06 -22.34
N GLY A 103 -7.32 20.46 -23.30
CA GLY A 103 -6.73 19.62 -24.35
C GLY A 103 -6.32 18.22 -23.89
N ALA A 104 -6.70 17.80 -22.68
CA ALA A 104 -6.51 16.41 -22.26
C ALA A 104 -7.56 15.52 -22.93
N PRO A 105 -7.18 14.32 -23.41
CA PRO A 105 -8.09 13.35 -24.03
C PRO A 105 -9.18 12.84 -23.10
N ILE A 106 -8.89 12.82 -21.80
CA ILE A 106 -9.73 12.22 -20.77
C ILE A 106 -9.57 12.97 -19.45
N GLY A 107 -10.61 12.92 -18.63
CA GLY A 107 -10.74 13.56 -17.33
C GLY A 107 -11.21 12.62 -16.23
N LEU A 108 -11.64 13.23 -15.13
CA LEU A 108 -12.22 12.60 -13.96
C LEU A 108 -13.69 12.98 -13.85
N GLY A 109 -14.52 12.01 -13.50
CA GLY A 109 -15.95 12.15 -13.28
C GLY A 109 -16.36 11.74 -11.87
N LEU A 110 -17.48 12.28 -11.41
CA LEU A 110 -18.21 11.76 -10.26
C LEU A 110 -19.71 11.87 -10.54
N ILE A 111 -20.42 10.76 -10.37
CA ILE A 111 -21.88 10.70 -10.39
C ILE A 111 -22.41 10.35 -9.00
N SER A 112 -23.50 10.97 -8.58
CA SER A 112 -23.99 10.81 -7.21
C SER A 112 -25.52 10.89 -7.11
N LYS A 113 -26.08 10.04 -6.25
CA LYS A 113 -27.47 10.13 -5.75
C LYS A 113 -27.60 11.22 -4.69
N ILE A 114 -26.52 11.49 -3.96
CA ILE A 114 -26.41 12.45 -2.86
C ILE A 114 -25.89 13.80 -3.37
N ARG A 115 -26.43 14.90 -2.85
CA ARG A 115 -26.02 16.25 -3.26
C ARG A 115 -24.59 16.55 -2.78
N PRO A 116 -23.65 16.92 -3.68
CA PRO A 116 -22.37 17.48 -3.26
C PRO A 116 -22.55 18.89 -2.69
N VAL A 117 -21.74 19.24 -1.68
CA VAL A 117 -21.72 20.58 -1.07
C VAL A 117 -20.90 21.54 -1.92
N LYS A 118 -19.68 21.13 -2.28
CA LYS A 118 -18.75 21.91 -3.12
C LYS A 118 -17.73 20.99 -3.77
N SER A 119 -17.09 21.47 -4.83
CA SER A 119 -15.95 20.80 -5.46
C SER A 119 -14.77 21.74 -5.63
N GLU A 120 -13.58 21.18 -5.60
CA GLU A 120 -12.30 21.89 -5.76
C GLU A 120 -11.37 21.06 -6.66
N ILE A 121 -10.57 21.74 -7.47
CA ILE A 121 -9.65 21.10 -8.43
C ILE A 121 -8.22 21.45 -8.05
N PHE A 122 -7.42 20.43 -7.74
CA PHE A 122 -5.98 20.59 -7.51
C PHE A 122 -5.23 20.23 -8.79
N LYS A 123 -4.61 21.23 -9.42
CA LYS A 123 -3.80 21.04 -10.62
C LYS A 123 -2.41 20.53 -10.23
N VAL A 124 -1.96 19.44 -10.85
CA VAL A 124 -0.58 18.97 -10.67
C VAL A 124 0.36 19.90 -11.45
N PRO A 125 1.30 20.59 -10.79
CA PRO A 125 2.13 21.60 -11.43
C PRO A 125 3.15 20.97 -12.38
N ASN A 126 3.34 21.60 -13.55
CA ASN A 126 4.37 21.23 -14.53
C ASN A 126 4.33 19.75 -14.93
N ALA A 127 3.12 19.19 -15.06
CA ALA A 127 2.89 17.80 -15.41
C ALA A 127 1.73 17.69 -16.42
N LYS A 128 1.92 16.92 -17.49
CA LYS A 128 0.85 16.57 -18.44
C LYS A 128 0.03 15.39 -17.87
N THR A 129 -0.67 15.64 -16.78
CA THR A 129 -1.43 14.62 -16.04
C THR A 129 -2.80 15.15 -15.63
N ARG A 130 -3.69 14.25 -15.24
CA ARG A 130 -5.02 14.61 -14.73
C ARG A 130 -4.91 15.45 -13.45
N ASN A 131 -5.88 16.31 -13.24
CA ASN A 131 -6.05 17.02 -11.97
C ASN A 131 -6.48 16.04 -10.87
N ILE A 132 -6.54 16.51 -9.63
CA ILE A 132 -7.23 15.82 -8.53
C ILE A 132 -8.56 16.55 -8.31
N LEU A 133 -9.66 15.80 -8.33
CA LEU A 133 -11.00 16.33 -8.08
C LEU A 133 -11.39 16.06 -6.62
N LYS A 134 -11.51 17.11 -5.82
CA LYS A 134 -12.06 17.03 -4.47
C LYS A 134 -13.54 17.39 -4.51
N VAL A 135 -14.38 16.55 -3.89
CA VAL A 135 -15.80 16.81 -3.74
C VAL A 135 -16.20 16.62 -2.28
N ASN A 136 -16.80 17.66 -1.70
CA ASN A 136 -17.26 17.64 -0.33
C ASN A 136 -18.72 17.19 -0.27
N PHE A 137 -19.03 16.36 0.71
CA PHE A 137 -20.36 15.87 1.01
C PHE A 137 -20.69 16.09 2.47
N GLU A 138 -21.99 16.13 2.75
CA GLU A 138 -22.54 16.13 4.09
C GLU A 138 -23.50 14.95 4.23
N LEU A 139 -23.33 14.16 5.29
CA LEU A 139 -24.21 13.06 5.65
C LEU A 139 -24.66 13.26 7.10
N GLU A 140 -25.94 13.56 7.31
CA GLU A 140 -26.52 13.82 8.63
C GLU A 140 -25.76 14.89 9.44
N GLY A 141 -25.40 16.01 8.80
CA GLY A 141 -24.64 17.09 9.42
C GLY A 141 -23.13 16.83 9.56
N LYS A 142 -22.64 15.68 9.09
CA LYS A 142 -21.22 15.29 9.17
C LYS A 142 -20.56 15.40 7.81
N ASN A 143 -19.47 16.17 7.76
CA ASN A 143 -18.77 16.45 6.51
C ASN A 143 -17.69 15.41 6.20
N PHE A 144 -17.55 15.08 4.92
CA PHE A 144 -16.40 14.34 4.40
C PHE A 144 -16.05 14.80 2.98
N SER A 145 -14.83 14.54 2.57
CA SER A 145 -14.32 14.88 1.25
C SER A 145 -13.91 13.60 0.51
N ILE A 146 -14.28 13.49 -0.76
CA ILE A 146 -13.77 12.48 -1.68
C ILE A 146 -12.75 13.13 -2.62
N PHE A 147 -11.56 12.55 -2.72
CA PHE A 147 -10.53 12.90 -3.68
C PHE A 147 -10.49 11.83 -4.77
N VAL A 148 -10.91 12.19 -5.98
CA VAL A 148 -10.80 11.36 -7.18
C VAL A 148 -9.45 11.59 -7.85
N ASN A 149 -8.72 10.52 -8.12
CA ASN A 149 -7.34 10.55 -8.59
C ASN A 149 -7.17 9.67 -9.82
N HIS A 150 -6.37 10.15 -10.77
CA HIS A 150 -5.82 9.29 -11.82
C HIS A 150 -4.37 9.69 -12.06
N PHE A 151 -3.45 8.99 -11.39
CA PHE A 151 -2.02 9.32 -11.44
C PHE A 151 -1.42 8.95 -12.82
N PRO A 152 -0.29 9.56 -13.21
CA PRO A 152 0.42 9.16 -14.41
C PRO A 152 0.70 7.65 -14.42
N ALA A 153 0.49 7.02 -15.57
CA ALA A 153 0.89 5.63 -15.77
C ALA A 153 2.39 5.44 -15.55
N TYR A 154 2.80 4.26 -15.09
CA TYR A 154 4.20 3.93 -14.79
C TYR A 154 5.15 4.23 -15.97
N LYS A 155 4.70 4.00 -17.21
CA LYS A 155 5.45 4.28 -18.46
C LYS A 155 5.84 5.74 -18.65
N ASN A 156 5.14 6.67 -18.00
CA ASN A 156 5.41 8.11 -18.05
C ASN A 156 6.49 8.54 -17.03
N GLY A 157 6.97 7.61 -16.20
CA GLY A 157 8.09 7.82 -15.28
C GLY A 157 7.68 8.18 -13.85
N LYS A 158 8.45 7.67 -12.88
CA LYS A 158 8.22 7.84 -11.43
C LYS A 158 8.17 9.31 -10.98
N ALA A 159 8.93 10.19 -11.63
CA ALA A 159 8.98 11.61 -11.26
C ALA A 159 7.62 12.31 -11.43
N GLU A 160 6.87 11.99 -12.49
CA GLU A 160 5.53 12.55 -12.72
C GLU A 160 4.54 12.00 -11.70
N GLN A 161 4.61 10.70 -11.39
CA GLN A 161 3.77 10.09 -10.36
C GLN A 161 4.02 10.72 -8.98
N GLN A 162 5.28 11.01 -8.64
CA GLN A 162 5.64 11.71 -7.40
C GLN A 162 5.16 13.17 -7.37
N LYS A 163 5.02 13.85 -8.51
CA LYS A 163 4.40 15.20 -8.53
C LYS A 163 2.92 15.10 -8.15
N ALA A 164 2.20 14.13 -8.70
CA ALA A 164 0.80 13.89 -8.37
C ALA A 164 0.63 13.53 -6.88
N GLU A 165 1.47 12.62 -6.35
CA GLU A 165 1.49 12.27 -4.92
C GLU A 165 1.68 13.50 -4.03
N ARG A 166 2.69 14.34 -4.33
CA ARG A 166 2.95 15.54 -3.53
C ARG A 166 1.80 16.53 -3.57
N THR A 167 1.17 16.72 -4.74
CA THR A 167 -0.02 17.56 -4.86
C THR A 167 -1.18 17.01 -4.02
N LEU A 168 -1.44 15.71 -4.08
CA LEU A 168 -2.44 15.07 -3.24
C LEU A 168 -2.12 15.27 -1.76
N ARG A 169 -0.90 14.95 -1.34
CA ARG A 169 -0.47 15.06 0.05
C ARG A 169 -0.57 16.47 0.62
N ALA A 170 -0.34 17.51 -0.19
CA ALA A 170 -0.56 18.90 0.20
C ALA A 170 -2.05 19.23 0.33
N ALA A 171 -2.89 18.72 -0.58
CA ALA A 171 -4.34 18.93 -0.53
C ALA A 171 -5.03 18.32 0.71
N LEU A 172 -4.33 17.43 1.44
CA LEU A 172 -4.82 16.76 2.66
C LEU A 172 -4.50 17.48 3.98
N GLU A 173 -3.78 18.61 3.96
CA GLU A 173 -3.28 19.26 5.19
C GLU A 173 -4.37 19.58 6.23
N ASN A 174 -5.57 19.95 5.80
CA ASN A 174 -6.68 20.34 6.68
C ASN A 174 -7.88 19.39 6.60
N GLU A 175 -7.69 18.20 6.04
CA GLU A 175 -8.79 17.25 5.83
C GLU A 175 -8.87 16.23 6.95
N LYS A 176 -9.94 16.31 7.76
CA LYS A 176 -10.21 15.34 8.83
C LYS A 176 -10.78 14.04 8.27
N ASN A 177 -11.93 14.12 7.56
CA ASN A 177 -12.67 12.98 7.03
C ASN A 177 -12.45 12.93 5.50
N ALA A 178 -11.42 12.22 5.06
CA ALA A 178 -11.04 12.15 3.66
C ALA A 178 -11.03 10.72 3.13
N VAL A 179 -11.69 10.54 1.99
CA VAL A 179 -11.63 9.34 1.15
C VAL A 179 -10.73 9.68 -0.04
N LEU A 180 -9.65 8.93 -0.24
CA LEU A 180 -8.83 9.02 -1.45
C LEU A 180 -9.12 7.79 -2.29
N LEU A 181 -9.53 7.97 -3.53
CA LEU A 181 -9.84 6.86 -4.41
C LEU A 181 -9.46 7.14 -5.87
N GLY A 182 -9.40 6.07 -6.66
CA GLY A 182 -9.16 6.08 -8.09
C GLY A 182 -7.95 5.26 -8.52
N ASP A 183 -7.56 5.40 -9.78
CA ASP A 183 -6.40 4.74 -10.38
C ASP A 183 -5.10 5.50 -10.05
N PHE A 184 -4.38 5.01 -9.05
CA PHE A 184 -3.11 5.60 -8.64
C PHE A 184 -1.92 5.09 -9.46
N ASN A 185 -2.13 4.16 -10.39
CA ASN A 185 -1.11 3.59 -11.25
C ASN A 185 0.15 3.12 -10.48
N THR A 186 -0.05 2.66 -9.24
CA THR A 186 0.99 2.23 -8.31
C THR A 186 0.54 0.94 -7.62
N PRO A 187 1.42 -0.04 -7.38
CA PRO A 187 0.96 -1.30 -6.79
C PRO A 187 0.64 -1.13 -5.30
N TYR A 188 -0.29 -1.92 -4.77
CA TYR A 188 -0.40 -2.15 -3.33
C TYR A 188 0.89 -2.73 -2.73
N GLY A 189 1.19 -2.32 -1.49
CA GLY A 189 2.31 -2.81 -0.69
C GLY A 189 3.55 -1.90 -0.70
N SER A 190 4.72 -2.47 -0.37
CA SER A 190 5.95 -1.71 -0.11
C SER A 190 6.46 -0.85 -1.28
N ARG A 191 6.04 -1.16 -2.51
CA ARG A 191 6.39 -0.40 -3.72
C ARG A 191 5.40 0.70 -4.07
N SER A 192 4.34 0.87 -3.29
CA SER A 192 3.33 1.91 -3.50
C SER A 192 3.93 3.31 -3.34
N LEU A 193 3.54 4.22 -4.22
CA LEU A 193 3.80 5.65 -4.05
C LEU A 193 2.94 6.26 -2.95
N LEU A 194 1.88 5.58 -2.51
CA LEU A 194 0.99 6.04 -1.45
C LEU A 194 1.56 5.82 -0.05
N ASN A 195 2.71 5.14 0.07
CA ASN A 195 3.32 4.81 1.36
C ASN A 195 3.65 6.04 2.21
N ASP A 196 3.95 7.19 1.61
CA ASP A 196 4.13 8.43 2.38
C ASP A 196 2.82 8.93 2.97
N ILE A 197 1.71 8.87 2.23
CA ILE A 197 0.37 9.23 2.75
C ILE A 197 -0.06 8.24 3.85
N ILE A 198 0.12 6.94 3.62
CA ILE A 198 -0.21 5.87 4.56
C ILE A 198 0.61 6.02 5.85
N ARG A 199 1.93 6.20 5.75
CA ARG A 199 2.84 6.24 6.91
C ARG A 199 2.81 7.57 7.66
N ILE A 200 2.87 8.69 6.93
CA ILE A 200 3.03 10.02 7.55
C ILE A 200 1.69 10.55 8.06
N ARG A 201 0.59 10.23 7.37
CA ARG A 201 -0.76 10.71 7.73
C ARG A 201 -1.68 9.60 8.27
N SER A 202 -1.15 8.38 8.47
CA SER A 202 -1.87 7.23 9.03
C SER A 202 -3.12 6.82 8.24
N TYR A 203 -3.17 7.08 6.93
CA TYR A 203 -4.28 6.62 6.10
C TYR A 203 -4.28 5.09 6.00
N VAL A 204 -5.47 4.50 5.96
CA VAL A 204 -5.65 3.05 5.79
C VAL A 204 -6.00 2.76 4.35
N ASP A 205 -5.14 2.02 3.66
CA ASP A 205 -5.47 1.43 2.36
C ASP A 205 -6.35 0.19 2.55
N LEU A 206 -7.57 0.22 2.01
CA LEU A 206 -8.57 -0.82 2.23
C LEU A 206 -8.18 -2.17 1.63
N TRP A 207 -7.21 -2.24 0.72
CA TRP A 207 -6.62 -3.50 0.27
C TRP A 207 -6.09 -4.36 1.43
N GLY A 208 -5.70 -3.75 2.54
CA GLY A 208 -5.29 -4.44 3.76
C GLY A 208 -6.37 -5.36 4.35
N PHE A 209 -7.66 -5.11 4.06
CA PHE A 209 -8.78 -5.93 4.53
C PHE A 209 -9.09 -7.15 3.64
N LEU A 210 -8.51 -7.23 2.44
CA LEU A 210 -8.71 -8.35 1.54
C LEU A 210 -7.55 -9.33 1.62
N GLU A 211 -7.85 -10.61 1.38
CA GLU A 211 -6.86 -11.67 1.17
C GLU A 211 -5.99 -11.37 -0.05
N ALA A 212 -4.70 -11.75 -0.01
CA ALA A 212 -3.75 -11.43 -1.08
C ALA A 212 -4.21 -11.87 -2.49
N LYS A 213 -4.91 -13.01 -2.59
CA LYS A 213 -5.45 -13.52 -3.86
C LYS A 213 -6.58 -12.68 -4.45
N GLU A 214 -7.27 -11.89 -3.62
CA GLU A 214 -8.37 -10.99 -4.03
C GLU A 214 -7.88 -9.58 -4.34
N ARG A 215 -6.60 -9.26 -4.03
CA ARG A 215 -6.00 -7.92 -4.22
C ARG A 215 -5.64 -7.64 -5.67
N TYR A 216 -6.65 -7.43 -6.50
CA TYR A 216 -6.47 -6.92 -7.84
C TYR A 216 -7.72 -6.19 -8.31
N SER A 217 -7.52 -5.07 -8.98
CA SER A 217 -8.54 -4.30 -9.68
C SER A 217 -8.29 -4.34 -11.19
N HIS A 218 -7.02 -4.34 -11.62
CA HIS A 218 -6.63 -4.44 -13.01
C HIS A 218 -6.20 -5.88 -13.35
N ALA A 219 -6.85 -6.50 -14.33
CA ALA A 219 -6.70 -7.94 -14.62
C ALA A 219 -6.79 -8.28 -16.11
N VAL A 220 -5.73 -7.95 -16.86
CA VAL A 220 -5.61 -8.19 -18.30
C VAL A 220 -4.35 -8.96 -18.66
N TYR A 221 -4.37 -9.62 -19.82
CA TYR A 221 -3.21 -10.27 -20.44
C TYR A 221 -2.43 -11.22 -19.50
N GLY A 222 -3.15 -12.00 -18.68
CA GLY A 222 -2.53 -12.95 -17.76
C GLY A 222 -1.85 -12.30 -16.54
N ARG A 223 -2.09 -11.01 -16.29
CA ARG A 223 -1.52 -10.26 -15.16
C ARG A 223 -2.64 -9.68 -14.30
N LYS A 224 -2.42 -9.68 -12.99
CA LYS A 224 -3.33 -9.09 -12.00
C LYS A 224 -2.55 -8.10 -11.13
N SER A 225 -3.12 -6.93 -10.89
CA SER A 225 -2.51 -5.89 -10.08
C SER A 225 -3.57 -5.05 -9.36
N ALA A 226 -3.28 -4.66 -8.12
CA ALA A 226 -4.03 -3.68 -7.36
C ALA A 226 -3.38 -2.31 -7.58
N ILE A 227 -3.90 -1.55 -8.55
CA ILE A 227 -3.43 -0.20 -8.90
C ILE A 227 -4.48 0.89 -8.71
N ASP A 228 -5.73 0.48 -8.56
CA ASP A 228 -6.81 1.31 -8.04
C ASP A 228 -6.81 1.15 -6.53
N HIS A 229 -6.99 2.25 -5.78
CA HIS A 229 -6.95 2.20 -4.32
C HIS A 229 -8.15 2.92 -3.72
N VAL A 230 -8.47 2.55 -2.49
CA VAL A 230 -9.32 3.33 -1.58
C VAL A 230 -8.54 3.50 -0.28
N LEU A 231 -8.16 4.74 0.03
CA LEU A 231 -7.51 5.11 1.29
C LEU A 231 -8.48 5.94 2.13
N LEU A 232 -8.64 5.59 3.39
CA LEU A 232 -9.46 6.33 4.34
C LEU A 232 -8.59 6.99 5.41
N SER A 233 -8.92 8.24 5.76
CA SER A 233 -8.27 8.93 6.87
C SER A 233 -8.50 8.20 8.21
N PRO A 234 -7.63 8.38 9.22
CA PRO A 234 -7.75 7.77 10.54
C PRO A 234 -9.13 7.93 11.21
N SER A 235 -9.77 9.08 10.95
CA SER A 235 -11.05 9.45 11.57
C SER A 235 -12.21 8.51 11.25
N PHE A 236 -12.10 7.66 10.21
CA PHE A 236 -13.09 6.63 9.89
C PHE A 236 -12.96 5.37 10.75
N PHE A 237 -11.90 5.22 11.54
CA PHE A 237 -11.61 4.02 12.34
C PHE A 237 -11.50 4.31 13.84
N GLU A 238 -11.05 5.52 14.17
CA GLU A 238 -11.10 6.07 15.52
C GLU A 238 -12.55 6.48 15.87
N ASN A 239 -12.83 6.82 17.14
CA ASN A 239 -14.14 7.29 17.64
C ASN A 239 -14.59 8.64 17.02
N GLY A 240 -14.52 8.76 15.71
CA GLY A 240 -14.91 9.89 14.89
C GLY A 240 -16.41 9.91 14.60
N GLU A 241 -16.82 10.98 13.93
CA GLU A 241 -18.22 11.22 13.61
C GLU A 241 -18.71 10.33 12.46
N LEU A 242 -17.81 9.91 11.58
CA LEU A 242 -18.07 8.95 10.50
C LEU A 242 -17.23 7.70 10.75
N SER A 243 -17.72 6.54 10.31
CA SER A 243 -16.99 5.28 10.40
C SER A 243 -16.96 4.53 9.07
N TYR A 244 -15.91 3.75 8.86
CA TYR A 244 -15.89 2.71 7.84
C TYR A 244 -16.77 1.54 8.27
N VAL A 245 -17.64 1.06 7.37
CA VAL A 245 -18.40 -0.16 7.60
C VAL A 245 -17.47 -1.34 7.37
N PHE A 246 -17.08 -2.01 8.45
CA PHE A 246 -16.15 -3.14 8.40
C PHE A 246 -16.63 -4.22 7.42
N GLU A 247 -15.69 -4.87 6.72
CA GLU A 247 -15.94 -5.88 5.68
C GLU A 247 -16.76 -5.39 4.46
N SER A 248 -17.03 -4.09 4.33
CA SER A 248 -17.76 -3.56 3.16
C SER A 248 -16.91 -3.36 1.91
N PHE A 249 -15.57 -3.34 2.05
CA PHE A 249 -14.68 -3.17 0.91
C PHE A 249 -14.62 -4.44 0.05
N GLU A 250 -14.83 -4.27 -1.25
CA GLU A 250 -14.76 -5.35 -2.22
C GLU A 250 -14.26 -4.86 -3.58
N VAL A 251 -13.77 -5.82 -4.37
CA VAL A 251 -13.58 -5.65 -5.82
C VAL A 251 -14.83 -6.18 -6.51
N PHE A 252 -15.62 -5.30 -7.09
CA PHE A 252 -16.89 -5.64 -7.73
C PHE A 252 -16.65 -6.38 -9.06
N LYS A 253 -16.79 -7.71 -9.03
CA LYS A 253 -16.44 -8.62 -10.13
C LYS A 253 -17.63 -9.49 -10.56
N PRO A 254 -18.75 -8.91 -11.03
CA PRO A 254 -19.91 -9.68 -11.47
C PRO A 254 -19.54 -10.58 -12.66
N ALA A 255 -20.29 -11.67 -12.84
CA ALA A 255 -19.95 -12.71 -13.81
C ALA A 255 -19.81 -12.19 -15.26
N PHE A 256 -20.58 -11.16 -15.64
CA PHE A 256 -20.52 -10.57 -16.98
C PHE A 256 -19.22 -9.79 -17.25
N MET A 257 -18.53 -9.28 -16.22
CA MET A 257 -17.28 -8.54 -16.38
C MET A 257 -16.04 -9.42 -16.43
N LYS A 258 -16.15 -10.72 -16.10
CA LYS A 258 -14.99 -11.62 -16.00
C LYS A 258 -15.13 -12.90 -16.81
N ASP A 259 -13.98 -13.50 -17.12
CA ASP A 259 -13.86 -14.86 -17.62
C ASP A 259 -13.77 -15.88 -16.47
N GLU A 260 -13.64 -17.16 -16.82
CA GLU A 260 -13.49 -18.28 -15.88
C GLU A 260 -12.21 -18.22 -15.03
N ASN A 261 -11.19 -17.50 -15.50
CA ASN A 261 -9.89 -17.34 -14.83
C ASN A 261 -9.84 -16.06 -13.96
N GLY A 262 -10.94 -15.29 -13.94
CA GLY A 262 -11.05 -14.04 -13.22
C GLY A 262 -10.24 -12.89 -13.83
N TYR A 263 -9.98 -12.94 -15.14
CA TYR A 263 -9.56 -11.79 -15.93
C TYR A 263 -10.78 -11.05 -16.45
N VAL A 264 -10.59 -9.80 -16.87
CA VAL A 264 -11.66 -9.03 -17.50
C VAL A 264 -12.15 -9.73 -18.77
N ARG A 265 -13.45 -9.65 -19.01
CA ARG A 265 -14.05 -10.26 -20.18
C ARG A 265 -13.62 -9.49 -21.44
N SER A 266 -13.02 -10.22 -22.37
CA SER A 266 -12.60 -9.69 -23.67
C SER A 266 -13.18 -10.52 -24.81
N GLN A 267 -13.31 -9.89 -25.97
CA GLN A 267 -13.68 -10.51 -27.23
C GLN A 267 -12.73 -10.01 -28.31
N ASP A 268 -12.14 -10.92 -29.08
CA ASP A 268 -11.19 -10.60 -30.16
C ASP A 268 -10.03 -9.68 -29.73
N GLY A 269 -9.56 -9.86 -28.48
CA GLY A 269 -8.47 -9.07 -27.90
C GLY A 269 -8.88 -7.69 -27.39
N VAL A 270 -10.17 -7.33 -27.42
CA VAL A 270 -10.72 -6.08 -26.91
C VAL A 270 -11.50 -6.34 -25.62
N ASN A 271 -11.25 -5.53 -24.59
CA ASN A 271 -12.01 -5.59 -23.34
C ASN A 271 -13.45 -5.13 -23.59
N LEU A 272 -14.43 -5.93 -23.18
CA LEU A 272 -15.84 -5.56 -23.39
C LEU A 272 -16.24 -4.38 -22.51
N TYR A 273 -15.79 -4.37 -21.24
CA TYR A 273 -16.19 -3.38 -20.25
C TYR A 273 -15.06 -2.42 -19.89
N SER A 274 -14.02 -2.88 -19.22
CA SER A 274 -12.80 -2.15 -18.85
C SER A 274 -11.71 -3.18 -18.54
N ASP A 275 -10.44 -2.78 -18.59
CA ASP A 275 -9.31 -3.52 -18.02
C ASP A 275 -9.24 -3.47 -16.48
N HIS A 276 -10.07 -2.64 -15.87
CA HIS A 276 -10.26 -2.53 -14.42
C HIS A 276 -11.61 -3.11 -13.95
N PHE A 277 -11.64 -3.51 -12.69
CA PHE A 277 -12.83 -3.80 -11.91
C PHE A 277 -13.09 -2.68 -10.89
N PRO A 278 -14.36 -2.26 -10.68
CA PRO A 278 -14.69 -1.25 -9.68
C PRO A 278 -14.30 -1.69 -8.26
N LEU A 279 -13.90 -0.73 -7.43
CA LEU A 279 -13.80 -0.92 -5.99
C LEU A 279 -15.02 -0.29 -5.31
N ARG A 280 -15.63 -0.99 -4.36
CA ARG A 280 -16.80 -0.51 -3.59
C ARG A 280 -16.54 -0.67 -2.11
N PHE A 281 -17.02 0.27 -1.32
CA PHE A 281 -17.01 0.22 0.15
C PHE A 281 -18.16 1.06 0.71
N LYS A 282 -18.33 1.05 2.02
CA LYS A 282 -19.36 1.83 2.70
C LYS A 282 -18.82 2.60 3.91
N ILE A 283 -19.46 3.73 4.19
CA ILE A 283 -19.26 4.52 5.41
C ILE A 283 -20.60 4.73 6.12
N SER A 284 -20.54 4.98 7.43
CA SER A 284 -21.72 5.20 8.27
C SER A 284 -21.57 6.42 9.15
N THR A 285 -22.70 7.04 9.51
CA THR A 285 -22.77 8.04 10.58
C THR A 285 -22.80 7.45 11.98
N GLN A 286 -22.87 6.12 12.12
CA GLN A 286 -22.62 5.52 13.43
C GLN A 286 -21.17 5.76 13.84
N PRO A 287 -20.91 6.20 15.08
CA PRO A 287 -19.56 6.17 15.62
C PRO A 287 -18.98 4.76 15.50
N SER A 288 -17.67 4.64 15.36
CA SER A 288 -16.96 3.36 15.35
C SER A 288 -17.11 2.64 16.71
N GLY A 289 -18.26 2.01 16.97
CA GLY A 289 -18.56 1.44 18.28
C GLY A 289 -17.54 0.37 18.68
N GLN A 290 -16.95 0.48 19.89
CA GLN A 290 -16.19 -0.51 20.69
C GLN A 290 -15.35 -1.57 19.94
N ARG A 291 -14.89 -1.27 18.73
CA ARG A 291 -13.99 -2.10 17.92
C ARG A 291 -12.73 -1.34 17.51
N SER A 292 -12.49 -0.16 18.08
CA SER A 292 -11.18 0.53 17.93
C SER A 292 -10.05 -0.43 18.28
N GLY A 293 -10.23 -1.30 19.29
CA GLY A 293 -9.24 -2.34 19.62
C GLY A 293 -8.83 -3.27 18.47
N PHE A 294 -9.71 -3.58 17.51
CA PHE A 294 -9.36 -4.38 16.33
C PHE A 294 -8.61 -3.55 15.27
N PHE A 295 -9.03 -2.31 15.02
CA PHE A 295 -8.34 -1.39 14.11
C PHE A 295 -6.99 -0.89 14.66
N THR A 296 -6.90 -0.60 15.96
CA THR A 296 -5.66 -0.37 16.70
C THR A 296 -4.73 -1.58 16.60
N LYS A 297 -5.26 -2.81 16.64
CA LYS A 297 -4.48 -4.04 16.52
C LYS A 297 -3.95 -4.28 15.09
N ILE A 298 -4.71 -3.94 14.06
CA ILE A 298 -4.33 -4.16 12.64
C ILE A 298 -3.52 -2.98 12.06
N PHE A 299 -3.84 -1.74 12.43
CA PHE A 299 -3.29 -0.53 11.81
C PHE A 299 -2.59 0.44 12.79
N GLY A 300 -2.58 0.15 14.11
CA GLY A 300 -1.73 0.86 15.07
C GLY A 300 -2.21 2.22 15.56
N PHE A 301 -3.51 2.54 15.53
CA PHE A 301 -4.07 3.80 16.04
C PHE A 301 -3.95 3.91 17.57
N LYS A 302 -3.37 5.00 18.08
CA LYS A 302 -3.25 5.27 19.53
C LYS A 302 -4.49 6.01 20.04
N ASP A 303 -5.19 5.42 21.00
CA ASP A 303 -6.17 6.16 21.81
C ASP A 303 -5.42 7.06 22.81
N GLU A 304 -5.41 8.37 22.59
CA GLU A 304 -4.96 9.35 23.60
C GLU A 304 -6.09 9.64 24.59
N VAL A 305 -6.32 8.76 25.57
CA VAL A 305 -6.95 9.15 26.83
C VAL A 305 -6.37 8.37 28.02
N ASN A 306 -5.68 9.15 28.87
CA ASN A 306 -5.31 8.92 30.28
C ASN A 306 -4.04 8.13 30.64
N ALA A 307 -3.17 8.89 31.33
CA ALA A 307 -1.91 8.54 31.95
C ALA A 307 -2.05 7.74 33.26
N ALA A 308 -1.03 6.92 33.54
CA ALA A 308 -0.16 6.97 34.72
C ALA A 308 0.31 5.58 35.17
N SER A 309 1.64 5.51 35.40
CA SER A 309 2.37 4.66 36.35
C SER A 309 2.13 3.14 36.39
N GLN A 310 3.20 2.38 36.10
CA GLN A 310 3.99 1.60 37.08
C GLN A 310 4.95 0.68 36.32
N GLU A 311 6.25 0.81 36.61
CA GLU A 311 7.27 -0.19 36.30
C GLU A 311 6.98 -1.49 37.07
N GLY A 312 7.24 -2.65 36.45
CA GLY A 312 7.28 -3.91 37.20
C GLY A 312 7.02 -5.15 36.35
N LYS A 313 8.11 -5.71 35.82
CA LYS A 313 8.33 -7.14 35.57
C LYS A 313 7.08 -8.03 35.52
N ASN A 314 6.58 -8.21 34.30
CA ASN A 314 6.10 -9.46 33.72
C ASN A 314 5.79 -9.12 32.27
N SER A 315 6.67 -9.49 31.34
CA SER A 315 6.33 -9.45 29.92
C SER A 315 5.64 -10.76 29.54
N PRO A 316 4.31 -10.72 29.36
CA PRO A 316 3.67 -11.45 28.28
C PRO A 316 3.05 -10.46 27.27
N ALA A 317 3.58 -10.52 26.05
CA ALA A 317 3.08 -10.15 24.72
C ALA A 317 2.07 -8.99 24.54
N PHE A 318 2.46 -8.00 23.73
CA PHE A 318 1.53 -7.10 23.05
C PHE A 318 1.12 -7.70 21.68
N GLY A 319 -0.13 -8.19 21.59
CA GLY A 319 -0.88 -8.36 20.33
C GLY A 319 -0.47 -9.50 19.39
N SER A 320 -0.74 -10.76 19.76
CA SER A 320 -0.54 -11.92 18.88
C SER A 320 -1.47 -11.95 17.67
N GLU A 321 -0.88 -11.80 16.49
CA GLU A 321 -1.31 -12.48 15.25
C GLU A 321 -0.18 -13.40 14.73
N TYR A 322 1.08 -13.09 15.06
CA TYR A 322 2.25 -13.92 14.78
C TYR A 322 3.03 -14.22 16.06
N LYS A 323 3.53 -15.45 16.17
CA LYS A 323 4.40 -15.85 17.28
C LYS A 323 5.74 -15.12 17.12
N ILE A 324 6.19 -14.42 18.17
CA ILE A 324 7.54 -13.83 18.21
C ILE A 324 8.54 -14.95 17.92
N SER A 325 9.37 -14.70 16.93
CA SER A 325 10.45 -15.58 16.48
C SER A 325 11.76 -14.83 16.62
N ASN A 326 12.86 -15.55 16.67
CA ASN A 326 14.19 -14.96 16.56
C ASN A 326 14.85 -15.37 15.24
N ILE A 327 16.02 -14.81 14.96
CA ILE A 327 16.77 -15.12 13.73
C ILE A 327 17.14 -16.62 13.67
N ASP A 328 17.48 -17.27 14.78
CA ASP A 328 17.78 -18.71 14.79
C ASP A 328 16.58 -19.58 14.37
N ASP A 329 15.35 -19.20 14.72
CA ASP A 329 14.13 -19.88 14.29
C ASP A 329 13.99 -19.88 12.76
N ILE A 330 14.36 -18.78 12.11
CA ILE A 330 14.34 -18.65 10.64
C ILE A 330 15.33 -19.64 10.02
N PHE A 331 16.53 -19.75 10.57
CA PHE A 331 17.53 -20.70 10.05
C PHE A 331 17.18 -22.16 10.37
N ALA A 332 16.48 -22.43 11.47
CA ALA A 332 16.09 -23.77 11.86
C ALA A 332 15.00 -24.37 10.95
N LYS A 333 14.03 -23.55 10.51
CA LYS A 333 12.90 -23.99 9.67
C LYS A 333 12.44 -22.93 8.66
N PRO A 334 13.28 -22.52 7.71
CA PRO A 334 13.04 -21.36 6.84
C PRO A 334 11.73 -21.39 6.04
N GLU A 335 11.17 -22.57 5.82
CA GLU A 335 9.88 -22.82 5.17
C GLU A 335 8.66 -22.38 6.00
N ASN A 336 8.81 -22.14 7.30
CA ASN A 336 7.71 -21.78 8.21
C ASN A 336 7.40 -20.28 8.25
N SER A 337 7.81 -19.52 7.23
CA SER A 337 7.40 -18.13 7.09
C SER A 337 5.86 -18.01 7.13
N PRO A 338 5.29 -17.00 7.81
CA PRO A 338 5.97 -15.79 8.24
C PRO A 338 6.61 -15.85 9.64
N PHE A 339 7.76 -15.18 9.80
CA PHE A 339 8.44 -14.99 11.09
C PHE A 339 8.35 -13.53 11.54
N PHE A 340 7.98 -13.31 12.80
CA PHE A 340 7.93 -11.97 13.36
C PHE A 340 9.14 -11.72 14.26
N LEU A 341 10.06 -10.88 13.79
CA LEU A 341 11.22 -10.40 14.53
C LEU A 341 10.85 -9.10 15.23
N SER A 342 11.04 -9.04 16.54
CA SER A 342 10.70 -7.86 17.35
C SER A 342 11.98 -7.08 17.65
N ARG A 343 12.00 -5.77 17.36
CA ARG A 343 13.15 -4.88 17.61
C ARG A 343 14.47 -5.35 16.96
N ALA A 344 14.39 -5.93 15.76
CA ALA A 344 15.57 -6.20 14.94
C ALA A 344 16.23 -4.91 14.46
N VAL A 345 17.55 -4.90 14.33
CA VAL A 345 18.35 -3.70 14.02
C VAL A 345 19.08 -3.87 12.69
N VAL A 346 19.14 -2.83 11.86
CA VAL A 346 20.01 -2.82 10.68
C VAL A 346 21.47 -2.72 11.13
N ILE A 347 22.20 -3.83 11.18
CA ILE A 347 23.57 -3.89 11.71
C ILE A 347 24.66 -3.78 10.65
N TYR A 348 24.32 -3.97 9.37
CA TYR A 348 25.26 -3.84 8.26
C TYR A 348 24.51 -3.48 6.98
N LYS A 349 25.16 -2.74 6.08
CA LYS A 349 24.62 -2.36 4.77
C LYS A 349 25.65 -2.54 3.67
N ASP A 350 25.20 -2.97 2.50
CA ASP A 350 25.95 -2.91 1.25
C ASP A 350 25.07 -2.35 0.11
N LYS A 351 25.60 -2.32 -1.11
CA LYS A 351 24.88 -1.80 -2.29
C LYS A 351 23.64 -2.61 -2.69
N ASN A 352 23.48 -3.83 -2.18
CA ASN A 352 22.42 -4.76 -2.58
C ASN A 352 21.37 -4.97 -1.48
N GLY A 353 21.62 -4.49 -0.26
CA GLY A 353 20.73 -4.76 0.87
C GLY A 353 21.37 -4.46 2.22
N PHE A 354 20.92 -5.19 3.23
CA PHE A 354 21.33 -4.98 4.61
C PHE A 354 21.24 -6.27 5.43
N ILE A 355 21.77 -6.27 6.66
CA ILE A 355 21.64 -7.36 7.62
C ILE A 355 20.77 -6.89 8.78
N LEU A 356 19.74 -7.66 9.10
CA LEU A 356 18.99 -7.53 10.34
C LEU A 356 19.71 -8.29 11.45
N GLY A 357 19.89 -7.63 12.59
CA GLY A 357 20.54 -8.13 13.78
C GLY A 357 19.61 -8.19 14.99
N GLU A 358 19.67 -9.30 15.71
CA GLU A 358 18.98 -9.54 16.99
C GLU A 358 19.82 -10.55 17.78
N ASP A 359 20.03 -10.33 19.08
CA ASP A 359 20.76 -11.24 19.98
C ASP A 359 22.10 -11.77 19.42
N HIS A 360 22.91 -10.88 18.81
CA HIS A 360 24.20 -11.20 18.19
C HIS A 360 24.14 -12.14 16.97
N ARG A 361 22.95 -12.34 16.41
CA ARG A 361 22.70 -13.11 15.18
C ARG A 361 22.32 -12.19 14.04
N GLY A 362 22.68 -12.58 12.83
CA GLY A 362 22.34 -11.80 11.63
C GLY A 362 21.66 -12.62 10.54
N ILE A 363 20.78 -11.96 9.78
CA ILE A 363 20.24 -12.49 8.52
C ILE A 363 20.26 -11.41 7.42
N TYR A 364 20.74 -11.79 6.24
CA TYR A 364 20.82 -10.87 5.11
C TYR A 364 19.45 -10.66 4.46
N VAL A 365 19.13 -9.40 4.18
CA VAL A 365 17.94 -8.95 3.46
C VAL A 365 18.37 -8.37 2.12
N PHE A 366 17.98 -9.04 1.02
CA PHE A 366 18.25 -8.53 -0.32
C PHE A 366 17.20 -7.47 -0.69
N ASP A 367 17.60 -6.21 -0.60
CA ASP A 367 16.76 -5.06 -0.96
C ASP A 367 17.65 -3.90 -1.44
N PRO A 368 18.04 -3.85 -2.72
CA PRO A 368 18.92 -2.80 -3.23
C PRO A 368 18.27 -1.40 -3.25
N GLN A 369 16.96 -1.29 -2.99
CA GLN A 369 16.21 -0.03 -3.05
C GLN A 369 15.84 0.52 -1.67
N ASN A 370 16.27 -0.13 -0.58
CA ASN A 370 16.00 0.34 0.78
C ASN A 370 16.64 1.70 1.08
N ASP A 371 15.95 2.51 1.88
CA ASP A 371 16.40 3.80 2.42
C ASP A 371 16.73 3.75 3.92
N LEU A 372 16.83 2.55 4.50
CA LEU A 372 16.99 2.35 5.95
C LEU A 372 18.34 2.85 6.46
N GLU A 373 18.38 3.44 7.64
CA GLU A 373 19.64 3.88 8.24
C GLU A 373 20.38 2.71 8.93
N LEU A 374 21.71 2.76 8.97
CA LEU A 374 22.48 1.84 9.82
C LEU A 374 22.10 2.12 11.28
N GLY A 375 21.74 1.08 12.03
CA GLY A 375 21.22 1.20 13.39
C GLY A 375 19.70 1.37 13.47
N GLN A 376 19.00 1.44 12.34
CA GLN A 376 17.53 1.52 12.33
C GLN A 376 16.94 0.28 13.02
N MET A 377 16.28 0.47 14.16
CA MET A 377 15.55 -0.58 14.87
C MET A 377 14.11 -0.68 14.36
N MET A 378 13.60 -1.90 14.24
CA MET A 378 12.30 -2.19 13.66
C MET A 378 11.69 -3.51 14.11
N ASP A 379 10.37 -3.57 14.15
CA ASP A 379 9.64 -4.85 14.15
C ASP A 379 9.43 -5.27 12.69
N VAL A 380 9.81 -6.50 12.35
CA VAL A 380 9.85 -7.00 10.97
C VAL A 380 9.10 -8.31 10.86
N LEU A 381 8.15 -8.38 9.93
CA LEU A 381 7.54 -9.64 9.52
C LEU A 381 8.27 -10.16 8.28
N VAL A 382 9.07 -11.20 8.44
CA VAL A 382 9.72 -11.92 7.34
C VAL A 382 8.68 -12.84 6.71
N THR A 383 8.16 -12.46 5.55
CA THR A 383 7.07 -13.17 4.86
C THR A 383 7.56 -14.23 3.89
N LYS A 384 8.83 -14.15 3.46
CA LYS A 384 9.45 -15.16 2.60
C LYS A 384 10.96 -15.22 2.80
N THR A 385 11.48 -16.43 2.91
CA THR A 385 12.91 -16.74 2.85
C THR A 385 13.27 -17.31 1.46
N LYS A 386 14.55 -17.25 1.10
CA LYS A 386 15.09 -17.87 -0.12
C LYS A 386 16.52 -18.32 0.12
N ILE A 387 16.96 -19.31 -0.66
CA ILE A 387 18.38 -19.68 -0.71
C ILE A 387 18.99 -19.07 -1.98
N TYR A 388 20.07 -18.31 -1.82
CA TYR A 388 20.84 -17.74 -2.92
C TYR A 388 22.33 -18.11 -2.76
N LYS A 389 22.88 -18.85 -3.74
CA LYS A 389 24.29 -19.30 -3.71
C LYS A 389 24.71 -19.91 -2.36
N ASP A 390 23.88 -20.83 -1.86
CA ASP A 390 24.03 -21.54 -0.59
C ASP A 390 23.79 -20.72 0.70
N ALA A 391 23.43 -19.44 0.58
CA ALA A 391 23.09 -18.58 1.71
C ALA A 391 21.57 -18.45 1.89
N LEU A 392 21.09 -18.54 3.13
CA LEU A 392 19.71 -18.23 3.47
C LEU A 392 19.55 -16.71 3.61
N GLU A 393 18.62 -16.14 2.85
CA GLU A 393 18.34 -14.71 2.83
C GLU A 393 16.84 -14.45 2.98
N VAL A 394 16.50 -13.27 3.48
CA VAL A 394 15.13 -12.76 3.44
C VAL A 394 14.81 -12.33 2.00
N GLY A 395 13.78 -12.94 1.42
CA GLY A 395 13.31 -12.68 0.06
C GLY A 395 12.14 -11.70 -0.01
N ALA A 396 11.34 -11.61 1.06
CA ALA A 396 10.31 -10.60 1.24
C ALA A 396 10.08 -10.34 2.74
N TYR A 397 9.83 -9.07 3.08
CA TYR A 397 9.60 -8.63 4.45
C TYR A 397 8.65 -7.44 4.48
N GLU A 398 8.05 -7.22 5.64
CA GLU A 398 7.24 -6.04 5.94
C GLU A 398 7.75 -5.41 7.23
N ILE A 399 8.02 -4.11 7.20
CA ILE A 399 8.34 -3.36 8.42
C ILE A 399 7.01 -3.06 9.11
N LYS A 400 6.81 -3.65 10.29
CA LYS A 400 5.61 -3.45 11.10
C LYS A 400 5.71 -2.21 11.96
N LYS A 401 6.92 -1.86 12.39
CA LYS A 401 7.18 -0.67 13.19
C LYS A 401 8.64 -0.25 13.05
N MET A 402 8.90 1.05 13.02
CA MET A 402 10.24 1.61 13.16
C MET A 402 10.37 2.29 14.52
N TYR A 403 11.57 2.20 15.09
CA TYR A 403 11.96 2.82 16.35
C TYR A 403 13.10 3.81 16.10
N ASP A 404 13.59 4.45 17.16
CA ASP A 404 14.77 5.29 17.08
C ASP A 404 15.99 4.49 16.62
N VAL A 405 16.91 5.16 15.94
CA VAL A 405 18.19 4.59 15.53
C VAL A 405 19.04 4.30 16.78
N VAL A 406 19.59 3.09 16.85
CA VAL A 406 20.44 2.63 17.95
C VAL A 406 21.87 2.34 17.48
N GLN A 407 22.79 2.20 18.42
CA GLN A 407 24.17 1.78 18.14
C GLN A 407 24.19 0.32 17.66
N PRO A 408 24.58 0.04 16.39
CA PRO A 408 24.41 -1.29 15.81
C PRO A 408 25.37 -2.35 16.34
N ASP A 409 26.54 -1.94 16.82
CA ASP A 409 27.60 -2.76 17.42
C ASP A 409 27.12 -3.60 18.62
N ALA A 410 26.15 -3.09 19.39
CA ALA A 410 25.53 -3.83 20.49
C ALA A 410 24.80 -5.13 20.04
N PHE A 411 24.46 -5.24 18.76
CA PHE A 411 23.72 -6.35 18.16
C PHE A 411 24.62 -7.23 17.27
N MET A 412 25.90 -6.91 17.16
CA MET A 412 26.88 -7.68 16.39
C MET A 412 27.55 -8.74 17.24
N MET A 413 28.12 -9.74 16.58
CA MET A 413 28.81 -10.85 17.21
C MET A 413 30.22 -10.44 17.69
N SER A 414 30.63 -10.92 18.86
CA SER A 414 32.01 -10.83 19.33
C SER A 414 32.90 -11.83 18.59
N ALA A 415 34.16 -11.47 18.30
CA ALA A 415 35.13 -12.40 17.74
C ALA A 415 35.35 -13.68 18.57
N SER A 416 35.03 -13.65 19.88
CA SER A 416 35.07 -14.85 20.73
C SER A 416 34.13 -15.96 20.28
N MET A 417 33.05 -15.61 19.56
CA MET A 417 32.04 -16.55 19.04
C MET A 417 32.34 -17.03 17.61
N LEU A 418 33.56 -16.80 17.09
CA LEU A 418 33.92 -17.11 15.70
C LEU A 418 33.61 -18.56 15.27
N LYS A 419 33.66 -19.53 16.19
CA LYS A 419 33.36 -20.94 15.90
C LYS A 419 31.88 -21.22 15.68
N GLU A 420 31.00 -20.36 16.20
CA GLU A 420 29.54 -20.45 16.13
C GLU A 420 28.96 -19.57 15.00
N ALA A 421 29.81 -18.74 14.41
CA ALA A 421 29.46 -17.82 13.34
C ALA A 421 28.93 -18.56 12.10
N ARG A 422 27.83 -18.06 11.53
CA ARG A 422 27.20 -18.55 10.29
C ARG A 422 27.02 -17.44 9.28
N ASP A 423 26.61 -17.81 8.06
CA ASP A 423 26.24 -16.84 7.03
C ASP A 423 25.19 -15.86 7.56
N GLY A 424 25.39 -14.56 7.27
CA GLY A 424 24.50 -13.49 7.73
C GLY A 424 24.94 -12.83 9.04
N ASP A 425 25.77 -13.49 9.87
CA ASP A 425 26.30 -12.86 11.09
C ASP A 425 27.32 -11.76 10.74
N VAL A 426 27.45 -10.76 11.62
CA VAL A 426 28.42 -9.66 11.51
C VAL A 426 29.27 -9.64 12.75
N ILE A 427 30.59 -9.71 12.60
CA ILE A 427 31.52 -9.57 13.71
C ILE A 427 31.86 -8.08 13.86
N ASP A 428 31.65 -7.55 15.07
CA ASP A 428 31.91 -6.13 15.38
C ASP A 428 33.38 -5.80 15.13
N LYS A 429 34.29 -6.53 15.78
CA LYS A 429 35.75 -6.37 15.63
C LYS A 429 36.44 -7.71 15.70
N ILE A 430 37.38 -7.93 14.78
CA ILE A 430 38.24 -9.11 14.77
C ILE A 430 39.63 -8.75 14.28
N SER A 431 40.65 -9.27 14.94
CA SER A 431 42.05 -9.03 14.57
C SER A 431 42.90 -10.28 14.72
N GLY A 432 44.02 -10.31 14.00
CA GLY A 432 44.94 -11.44 14.02
C GLY A 432 46.04 -11.35 12.97
N GLU A 433 46.79 -12.45 12.85
CA GLU A 433 47.78 -12.62 11.79
C GLU A 433 47.08 -13.13 10.53
N LEU A 434 47.15 -12.37 9.43
CA LEU A 434 46.69 -12.83 8.13
C LEU A 434 47.84 -13.53 7.41
N LYS A 435 47.66 -14.82 7.10
CA LYS A 435 48.67 -15.63 6.43
C LYS A 435 48.02 -16.59 5.45
N GLY A 436 48.46 -16.56 4.19
CA GLY A 436 47.94 -17.46 3.16
C GLY A 436 46.44 -17.29 2.90
N GLY A 437 45.88 -16.09 3.12
CA GLY A 437 44.46 -15.81 2.98
C GLY A 437 43.57 -16.25 4.15
N TYR A 438 44.16 -16.66 5.27
CA TYR A 438 43.44 -16.98 6.51
C TYR A 438 43.84 -16.01 7.63
N LEU A 439 42.84 -15.51 8.36
CA LEU A 439 43.04 -14.75 9.57
C LEU A 439 43.16 -15.70 10.75
N HIS A 440 44.30 -15.69 11.42
CA HIS A 440 44.60 -16.45 12.62
C HIS A 440 44.37 -15.57 13.86
N THR A 441 43.34 -15.91 14.63
CA THR A 441 42.93 -15.18 15.83
C THR A 441 43.05 -16.07 17.06
N PRO A 442 43.03 -15.51 18.29
CA PRO A 442 42.93 -16.31 19.51
C PRO A 442 41.71 -17.23 19.57
N TYR A 443 40.66 -16.93 18.79
CA TYR A 443 39.37 -17.64 18.82
C TYR A 443 39.22 -18.68 17.72
N GLY A 444 40.16 -18.73 16.77
CA GLY A 444 40.15 -19.66 15.64
C GLY A 444 40.77 -19.06 14.39
N ARG A 445 40.77 -19.84 13.31
CA ARG A 445 41.17 -19.39 11.98
C ARG A 445 39.96 -19.31 11.06
N ILE A 446 39.89 -18.28 10.24
CA ILE A 446 38.82 -18.12 9.24
C ILE A 446 39.41 -17.58 7.93
N ARG A 447 38.89 -18.04 6.79
CA ARG A 447 39.32 -17.54 5.48
C ARG A 447 38.88 -16.09 5.33
N VAL A 448 39.71 -15.25 4.71
CA VAL A 448 39.36 -13.86 4.37
C VAL A 448 39.22 -13.76 2.86
N TYR A 449 38.09 -13.19 2.43
CA TYR A 449 37.79 -12.91 1.03
C TYR A 449 37.53 -11.42 0.85
N SER A 450 38.11 -10.83 -0.19
CA SER A 450 37.77 -9.48 -0.64
C SER A 450 37.41 -9.48 -2.12
N PRO A 451 36.29 -8.86 -2.51
CA PRO A 451 35.95 -8.67 -3.93
C PRO A 451 36.83 -7.61 -4.61
N LYS A 452 37.51 -6.73 -3.84
CA LYS A 452 38.35 -5.65 -4.37
C LYS A 452 39.78 -6.08 -4.73
N GLY A 453 40.17 -7.32 -4.42
CA GLY A 453 41.46 -7.87 -4.81
C GLY A 453 42.09 -8.77 -3.75
N ARG A 454 43.36 -9.12 -4.00
CA ARG A 454 44.13 -9.98 -3.11
C ARG A 454 44.47 -9.23 -1.81
N ILE A 455 44.20 -9.87 -0.67
CA ILE A 455 44.67 -9.40 0.63
C ILE A 455 46.04 -10.05 0.89
N PHE A 456 47.02 -9.24 1.28
CA PHE A 456 48.40 -9.69 1.51
C PHE A 456 48.61 -10.11 2.96
N ASP A 457 49.58 -10.99 3.18
CA ASP A 457 49.96 -11.45 4.50
C ASP A 457 50.36 -10.26 5.40
N ASN A 458 49.87 -10.27 6.64
CA ASN A 458 50.08 -9.20 7.61
C ASN A 458 50.12 -9.77 9.03
N LYS A 459 51.15 -9.40 9.81
CA LYS A 459 51.32 -9.87 11.19
C LYS A 459 50.21 -9.39 12.14
N ASN A 460 49.61 -8.24 11.87
CA ASN A 460 48.54 -7.69 12.68
C ASN A 460 47.59 -6.87 11.79
N ILE A 461 46.45 -7.48 11.42
CA ILE A 461 45.37 -6.80 10.72
C ILE A 461 44.09 -6.89 11.54
N GLY A 462 43.30 -5.82 11.52
CA GLY A 462 41.99 -5.75 12.15
C GLY A 462 40.92 -5.44 11.12
N PHE A 463 39.74 -6.02 11.32
CA PHE A 463 38.53 -5.72 10.57
C PHE A 463 37.43 -5.31 11.54
N GLU A 464 36.66 -4.30 11.15
CA GLU A 464 35.46 -3.87 11.89
C GLU A 464 34.23 -4.10 11.01
N ARG A 465 33.11 -4.46 11.64
CA ARG A 465 31.79 -4.66 11.00
C ARG A 465 31.88 -5.58 9.79
N VAL A 466 32.52 -6.73 9.97
CA VAL A 466 32.80 -7.69 8.89
C VAL A 466 31.74 -8.80 8.89
N ARG A 467 31.07 -8.98 7.75
CA ARG A 467 30.05 -10.03 7.61
C ARG A 467 30.68 -11.40 7.34
N ILE A 468 30.03 -12.42 7.88
CA ILE A 468 30.32 -13.83 7.61
C ILE A 468 29.51 -14.24 6.38
N LYS A 469 30.19 -14.88 5.44
CA LYS A 469 29.58 -15.40 4.23
C LYS A 469 29.96 -16.86 4.03
N SER A 470 28.97 -17.69 3.74
CA SER A 470 29.16 -19.08 3.30
C SER A 470 29.50 -19.10 1.81
N TYR A 471 30.51 -19.87 1.45
CA TYR A 471 30.86 -20.16 0.06
C TYR A 471 31.33 -21.60 -0.07
N LYS A 472 30.64 -22.40 -0.90
CA LYS A 472 30.93 -23.83 -1.09
C LYS A 472 30.98 -24.60 0.23
N GLY A 473 30.05 -24.31 1.14
CA GLY A 473 29.94 -24.97 2.45
C GLY A 473 30.99 -24.55 3.49
N GLN A 474 31.75 -23.47 3.26
CA GLN A 474 32.70 -22.94 4.24
C GLN A 474 32.42 -21.46 4.53
N ASN A 475 32.44 -21.09 5.82
CA ASN A 475 32.35 -19.70 6.26
C ASN A 475 33.66 -18.95 6.04
N GLN A 476 33.55 -17.72 5.57
CA GLN A 476 34.65 -16.80 5.35
C GLN A 476 34.26 -15.38 5.77
N LEU A 477 35.24 -14.59 6.19
CA LEU A 477 35.10 -13.15 6.36
C LEU A 477 34.99 -12.51 4.98
N TYR A 478 33.93 -11.75 4.75
CA TYR A 478 33.73 -10.98 3.53
C TYR A 478 34.08 -9.51 3.79
N VAL A 479 35.26 -9.11 3.34
CA VAL A 479 35.84 -7.79 3.58
C VAL A 479 35.70 -6.95 2.32
N GLU A 480 34.84 -5.93 2.37
CA GLU A 480 34.50 -5.12 1.20
C GLU A 480 35.56 -4.15 0.72
#